data_AF-A0A842UCD7-F1
#
_entry.id   AF-A0A842UCD7-F1
#
_cell.length_a   1.000
_cell.length_b   1.000
_cell.length_c   1.000
_cell.angle_alpha   90.00
_cell.angle_beta   90.00
_cell.angle_gamma   90.00
#
_symmetry.space_group_name_H-M   'P 1'
#
loop_
_entity.id
_entity.type
_entity.pdbx_description
1 polymer ?
#
loop_
_entity_poly.entity_id
_entity_poly.type
_entity_poly.pdbx_seq_one_letter_code
_entity_poly.pdbx_strand_id
1 'polypeptide(L)'
;MDKEKYRRWAEERESIIQNSKEEKQMSCFQSTLEEMRRIHERKNHDYSPNAEFGNFHESLRVNIPPHIGAFIRLQDKYTRICNLLSGAEQQVKDETIYDTLIDLANYAIIVYCLMRKED
;
A
#
# COMPACT_ATOMS: atom_id res chain seq x y z
N MET A 1 -47.15 -5.45 28.58
CA MET A 1 -46.12 -5.35 27.52
C MET A 1 -45.74 -6.78 27.14
N ASP A 2 -45.88 -7.15 25.86
CA ASP A 2 -45.69 -8.51 25.38
C ASP A 2 -44.24 -8.98 25.58
N LYS A 3 -44.04 -10.09 26.30
CA LYS A 3 -42.71 -10.65 26.61
C LYS A 3 -41.97 -11.05 25.35
N GLU A 4 -42.68 -11.50 24.31
CA GLU A 4 -42.13 -11.89 23.02
C GLU A 4 -41.55 -10.67 22.27
N LYS A 5 -42.27 -9.54 22.34
CA LYS A 5 -41.86 -8.26 21.75
C LYS A 5 -40.62 -7.69 22.45
N TYR A 6 -40.54 -7.81 23.77
CA TYR A 6 -39.35 -7.38 24.53
C TYR A 6 -38.12 -8.24 24.21
N ARG A 7 -38.30 -9.57 24.09
CA ARG A 7 -37.22 -10.50 23.73
C ARG A 7 -36.64 -10.18 22.36
N ARG A 8 -37.49 -10.00 21.35
CA ARG A 8 -37.07 -9.59 20.00
C ARG A 8 -36.34 -8.25 19.98
N TRP A 9 -36.85 -7.26 20.72
CA TRP A 9 -36.19 -5.95 20.83
C TRP A 9 -34.80 -6.04 21.48
N ALA A 10 -34.62 -6.92 22.47
CA ALA A 10 -33.33 -7.16 23.12
C ALA A 10 -32.34 -7.90 22.20
N GLU A 11 -32.78 -8.96 21.51
CA GLU A 11 -31.98 -9.72 20.54
C GLU A 11 -31.49 -8.83 19.38
N GLU A 12 -32.36 -7.97 18.85
CA GLU A 12 -32.03 -7.02 17.78
C GLU A 12 -31.01 -5.96 18.26
N ARG A 13 -31.17 -5.45 19.49
CA ARG A 13 -30.23 -4.51 20.12
C ARG A 13 -28.87 -5.13 20.39
N GLU A 14 -28.82 -6.37 20.88
CA GLU A 14 -27.58 -7.11 21.12
C GLU A 14 -26.85 -7.39 19.80
N SER A 15 -27.57 -7.77 18.74
CA SER A 15 -27.00 -7.94 17.40
C SER A 15 -26.42 -6.63 16.85
N ILE A 16 -27.10 -5.49 17.03
CA ILE A 16 -26.58 -4.16 16.63
C ILE A 16 -25.34 -3.79 17.43
N ILE A 17 -25.31 -4.07 18.74
CA ILE A 17 -24.16 -3.79 19.62
C ILE A 17 -22.97 -4.71 19.29
N GLN A 18 -23.24 -5.95 18.91
CA GLN A 18 -22.20 -6.89 18.47
C GLN A 18 -21.62 -6.47 17.12
N ASN A 19 -22.47 -6.06 16.16
CA ASN A 19 -22.05 -5.54 14.86
C ASN A 19 -21.28 -4.21 14.99
N SER A 20 -21.66 -3.32 15.93
CA SER A 20 -20.95 -2.06 16.16
C SER A 20 -19.63 -2.22 16.94
N LYS A 21 -19.47 -3.30 17.72
CA LYS A 21 -18.17 -3.70 18.27
C LYS A 21 -17.23 -4.27 17.21
N GLU A 22 -17.77 -4.79 16.10
CA GLU A 22 -17.02 -5.27 14.93
C GLU A 22 -16.70 -4.16 13.91
N GLU A 23 -17.40 -3.02 13.93
CA GLU A 23 -16.93 -1.75 13.32
C GLU A 23 -15.75 -1.16 14.09
N LYS A 24 -14.69 -1.96 14.23
CA LYS A 24 -13.41 -1.52 14.76
C LYS A 24 -12.85 -0.51 13.78
N GLN A 25 -12.92 0.78 14.15
CA GLN A 25 -12.36 1.85 13.35
C GLN A 25 -10.93 1.48 12.95
N MET A 26 -10.73 1.27 11.64
CA MET A 26 -9.47 0.82 11.08
C MET A 26 -8.36 1.78 11.54
N SER A 27 -7.29 1.24 12.14
CA SER A 27 -6.18 2.11 12.55
C SER A 27 -5.55 2.75 11.32
N CYS A 28 -4.95 3.94 11.48
CA CYS A 28 -4.22 4.63 10.42
C CYS A 28 -3.20 3.70 9.72
N PHE A 29 -2.51 2.87 10.51
CA PHE A 29 -1.57 1.89 9.95
C PHE A 29 -2.27 0.85 9.07
N GLN A 30 -3.38 0.26 9.53
CA GLN A 30 -4.11 -0.75 8.76
C GLN A 30 -4.74 -0.16 7.48
N SER A 31 -5.29 1.05 7.54
CA SER A 31 -5.78 1.74 6.35
C SER A 31 -4.65 2.04 5.36
N THR A 32 -3.46 2.39 5.86
CA THR A 32 -2.27 2.63 5.03
C THR A 32 -1.81 1.35 4.33
N LEU A 33 -1.82 0.20 5.01
CA LEU A 33 -1.49 -1.08 4.37
C LEU A 33 -2.44 -1.44 3.22
N GLU A 34 -3.74 -1.18 3.40
CA GLU A 34 -4.73 -1.40 2.35
C GLU A 34 -4.54 -0.43 1.17
N GLU A 35 -4.20 0.83 1.46
CA GLU A 35 -3.86 1.83 0.44
C GLU A 35 -2.59 1.43 -0.34
N MET A 36 -1.54 1.00 0.36
CA MET A 36 -0.31 0.48 -0.23
C MET A 36 -0.60 -0.65 -1.23
N ARG A 37 -1.42 -1.63 -0.82
CA ARG A 37 -1.86 -2.75 -1.66
C ARG A 37 -2.57 -2.26 -2.92
N ARG A 38 -3.57 -1.38 -2.78
CA ARG A 38 -4.33 -0.84 -3.92
C ARG A 38 -3.44 -0.08 -4.90
N ILE A 39 -2.53 0.75 -4.39
CA ILE A 39 -1.59 1.51 -5.23
C ILE A 39 -0.66 0.56 -5.98
N HIS A 40 -0.15 -0.47 -5.29
CA HIS A 40 0.70 -1.48 -5.91
C HIS A 40 -0.03 -2.22 -7.03
N GLU A 41 -1.24 -2.72 -6.78
CA GLU A 41 -2.06 -3.44 -7.77
C GLU A 41 -2.35 -2.58 -9.00
N ARG A 42 -2.76 -1.32 -8.79
CA ARG A 42 -3.01 -0.37 -9.88
C ARG A 42 -1.76 -0.13 -10.73
N LYS A 43 -0.61 0.14 -10.09
CA LYS A 43 0.65 0.36 -10.82
C LYS A 43 1.11 -0.91 -11.53
N ASN A 44 1.00 -2.08 -10.91
CA ASN A 44 1.37 -3.33 -11.55
C ASN A 44 0.53 -3.59 -12.80
N HIS A 45 -0.78 -3.26 -12.78
CA HIS A 45 -1.62 -3.36 -13.97
C HIS A 45 -1.12 -2.46 -15.11
N ASP A 46 -0.69 -1.22 -14.82
CA ASP A 46 -0.21 -0.28 -15.84
C ASP A 46 1.16 -0.67 -16.43
N TYR A 47 2.05 -1.25 -15.61
CA TYR A 47 3.43 -1.57 -16.01
C TYR A 47 3.64 -3.02 -16.43
N SER A 48 2.85 -3.96 -15.92
CA SER A 48 3.05 -5.40 -16.08
C SER A 48 1.74 -6.17 -15.89
N PRO A 49 0.76 -6.00 -16.79
CA PRO A 49 -0.58 -6.59 -16.63
C PRO A 49 -0.58 -8.13 -16.56
N ASN A 50 0.48 -8.77 -17.07
CA ASN A 50 0.58 -10.23 -17.19
C ASN A 50 1.62 -10.86 -16.25
N ALA A 51 2.32 -10.07 -15.43
CA ALA A 51 3.36 -10.58 -14.55
C ALA A 51 3.59 -9.65 -13.35
N GLU A 52 3.65 -10.23 -12.16
CA GLU A 52 4.07 -9.50 -10.95
C GLU A 52 5.52 -9.03 -11.12
N PHE A 53 5.75 -7.71 -11.00
CA PHE A 53 7.08 -7.09 -11.13
C PHE A 53 7.74 -7.23 -12.52
N GLY A 54 6.97 -7.52 -13.57
CA GLY A 54 7.50 -7.77 -14.92
C GLY A 54 8.42 -6.66 -15.45
N ASN A 55 8.12 -5.40 -15.13
CA ASN A 55 8.90 -4.23 -15.49
C ASN A 55 10.32 -4.24 -14.90
N PHE A 56 10.55 -4.91 -13.77
CA PHE A 56 11.89 -5.05 -13.19
C PHE A 56 12.68 -6.18 -13.83
N HIS A 57 12.01 -7.23 -14.33
CA HIS A 57 12.67 -8.30 -15.08
C HIS A 57 13.26 -7.80 -16.42
N GLU A 58 12.72 -6.72 -16.99
CA GLU A 58 13.29 -6.08 -18.18
C GLU A 58 14.73 -5.58 -17.97
N SER A 59 15.14 -5.29 -16.71
CA SER A 59 16.52 -4.91 -16.38
C SER A 59 17.56 -6.01 -16.69
N LEU A 60 17.11 -7.27 -16.80
CA LEU A 60 17.97 -8.39 -17.23
C LEU A 60 18.50 -8.21 -18.65
N ARG A 61 17.80 -7.48 -19.54
CA ARG A 61 18.27 -7.19 -20.90
C ARG A 61 19.56 -6.38 -20.92
N VAL A 62 19.85 -5.66 -19.83
CA VAL A 62 21.07 -4.88 -19.64
C VAL A 62 21.96 -5.45 -18.52
N ASN A 63 21.78 -6.74 -18.18
CA ASN A 63 22.55 -7.46 -17.16
C ASN A 63 22.46 -6.86 -15.75
N ILE A 64 21.33 -6.25 -15.40
CA ILE A 64 21.05 -5.78 -14.04
C ILE A 64 20.07 -6.77 -13.39
N PRO A 65 20.36 -7.29 -12.18
CA PRO A 65 19.40 -8.09 -11.44
C PRO A 65 18.13 -7.30 -11.11
N PRO A 66 16.93 -7.89 -11.20
CA PRO A 66 15.66 -7.17 -10.98
C PRO A 66 15.58 -6.46 -9.64
N HIS A 67 16.06 -7.08 -8.55
CA HIS A 67 16.06 -6.47 -7.22
C HIS A 67 16.94 -5.22 -7.15
N ILE A 68 18.04 -5.15 -7.91
CA ILE A 68 18.89 -3.96 -8.02
C ILE A 68 18.15 -2.85 -8.77
N GLY A 69 17.47 -3.18 -9.87
CA GLY A 69 16.62 -2.23 -10.59
C GLY A 69 15.52 -1.65 -9.70
N ALA A 70 14.87 -2.48 -8.89
CA ALA A 70 13.87 -2.04 -7.92
C ALA A 70 14.47 -1.18 -6.79
N PHE A 71 15.68 -1.51 -6.32
CA PHE A 71 16.38 -0.76 -5.28
C PHE A 71 16.77 0.65 -5.74
N ILE A 72 17.19 0.81 -7.00
CA ILE A 72 17.45 2.15 -7.57
C ILE A 72 16.18 3.02 -7.53
N ARG A 73 15.03 2.44 -7.87
CA ARG A 73 13.74 3.15 -7.83
C ARG A 73 13.30 3.48 -6.41
N LEU A 74 13.64 2.64 -5.43
CA LEU A 74 13.50 2.95 -4.01
C LEU A 74 14.36 4.17 -3.62
N GLN A 75 15.61 4.21 -4.07
CA GLN A 75 16.52 5.33 -3.84
C GLN A 75 16.00 6.64 -4.43
N ASP A 76 15.36 6.60 -5.61
CA ASP A 76 14.72 7.77 -6.20
C ASP A 76 13.64 8.36 -5.28
N LYS A 77 12.83 7.49 -4.65
CA LYS A 77 11.77 7.89 -3.72
C LYS A 77 12.34 8.47 -2.43
N TYR A 78 13.38 7.84 -1.89
CA TYR A 78 14.09 8.35 -0.73
C TYR A 78 14.65 9.75 -0.99
N THR A 79 15.33 9.94 -2.13
CA THR A 79 15.91 11.22 -2.54
C THR A 79 14.82 12.29 -2.70
N ARG A 80 13.68 11.93 -3.29
CA ARG A 80 12.52 12.83 -3.38
C ARG A 80 12.00 13.26 -2.01
N ILE A 81 11.90 12.35 -1.05
CA ILE A 81 11.49 12.68 0.34
C ILE A 81 12.48 13.64 0.98
N CYS A 82 13.79 13.42 0.84
CA CYS A 82 14.81 14.34 1.35
C CYS A 82 14.63 15.76 0.78
N ASN A 83 14.34 15.87 -0.52
CA ASN A 83 14.11 17.16 -1.17
C ASN A 83 12.80 17.84 -0.71
N LEU A 84 11.74 17.06 -0.48
CA LEU A 84 10.48 17.57 0.04
C LEU A 84 10.63 18.09 1.47
N LEU A 85 11.40 17.39 2.30
CA LEU A 85 11.66 17.77 3.69
C LEU A 85 12.61 18.96 3.81
N SER A 86 13.52 19.16 2.85
CA SER A 86 14.45 20.30 2.86
C SER A 86 13.79 21.63 2.49
N GLY A 87 12.54 21.63 2.03
CA GLY A 87 11.85 22.82 1.56
C GLY A 87 12.31 23.31 0.18
N ALA A 88 12.99 22.45 -0.59
CA ALA A 88 13.37 22.77 -1.96
C ALA A 88 12.14 23.04 -2.83
N GLU A 89 12.26 23.99 -3.75
CA GLU A 89 11.17 24.38 -4.66
C GLU A 89 10.71 23.16 -5.48
N GLN A 90 9.43 22.81 -5.32
CA GLN A 90 8.83 21.67 -6.02
C GLN A 90 8.37 22.10 -7.41
N GLN A 91 9.11 21.65 -8.42
CA GLN A 91 8.71 21.79 -9.82
C GLN A 91 7.55 20.85 -10.19
N VAL A 92 7.44 19.70 -9.51
CA VAL A 92 6.39 18.70 -9.71
C VAL A 92 5.37 18.83 -8.57
N LYS A 93 4.23 19.47 -8.86
CA LYS A 93 3.23 19.84 -7.84
C LYS A 93 2.19 18.75 -7.55
N ASP A 94 2.12 17.73 -8.40
CA ASP A 94 1.00 16.77 -8.39
C ASP A 94 1.24 15.53 -7.52
N GLU A 95 2.37 15.43 -6.82
CA GLU A 95 2.71 14.28 -5.97
C GLU A 95 3.13 14.75 -4.57
N THR A 96 2.35 14.38 -3.55
CA THR A 96 2.57 14.79 -2.17
C THR A 96 3.71 14.00 -1.51
N ILE A 97 4.17 14.46 -0.34
CA ILE A 97 5.12 13.70 0.48
C ILE A 97 4.54 12.37 0.96
N TYR A 98 3.22 12.32 1.23
CA TYR A 98 2.54 11.10 1.67
C TYR A 98 2.47 10.06 0.54
N ASP A 99 2.18 10.48 -0.69
CA ASP A 99 2.24 9.61 -1.87
C ASP A 99 3.65 9.03 -2.04
N THR A 100 4.68 9.87 -1.87
CA THR A 100 6.07 9.46 -2.02
C THR A 100 6.50 8.47 -0.92
N LEU A 101 6.02 8.64 0.31
CA LEU A 101 6.27 7.73 1.43
C LEU A 101 5.60 6.36 1.21
N ILE A 102 4.38 6.34 0.72
CA ILE A 102 3.68 5.10 0.35
C ILE A 102 4.42 4.37 -0.77
N ASP A 103 4.87 5.11 -1.78
CA ASP A 103 5.70 4.54 -2.84
C ASP A 103 7.01 3.96 -2.32
N LEU A 104 7.71 4.67 -1.43
CA LEU A 104 8.94 4.17 -0.82
C LEU A 104 8.68 2.82 -0.11
N ALA A 105 7.60 2.74 0.68
CA ALA A 105 7.23 1.52 1.39
C ALA A 105 6.89 0.37 0.43
N ASN A 106 6.14 0.65 -0.64
CA ASN A 106 5.83 -0.33 -1.68
C ASN A 106 7.10 -0.84 -2.37
N TYR A 107 8.03 0.05 -2.75
CA TYR A 107 9.28 -0.34 -3.38
C TYR A 107 10.17 -1.17 -2.43
N ALA A 108 10.14 -0.92 -1.13
CA ALA A 108 10.87 -1.75 -0.16
C ALA A 108 10.35 -3.20 -0.16
N ILE A 109 9.03 -3.36 -0.21
CA ILE A 109 8.39 -4.69 -0.32
C ILE A 109 8.72 -5.36 -1.65
N ILE A 110 8.69 -4.62 -2.76
CA ILE A 110 9.05 -5.13 -4.10
C ILE A 110 10.48 -5.69 -4.09
N VAL A 111 11.45 -4.91 -3.57
CA VAL A 111 12.85 -5.34 -3.45
C VAL A 111 12.94 -6.63 -2.64
N TYR A 112 12.29 -6.68 -1.47
CA TYR A 112 12.24 -7.88 -0.63
C TYR A 112 11.70 -9.11 -1.40
N CYS A 113 10.59 -8.95 -2.11
CA CYS A 113 9.98 -10.04 -2.87
C CYS A 113 10.86 -10.54 -4.01
N LEU A 114 11.55 -9.64 -4.71
CA LEU A 114 12.47 -10.00 -5.79
C LEU A 114 13.70 -10.74 -5.24
N MET A 115 14.29 -10.27 -4.15
CA MET A 115 15.42 -10.95 -3.50
C MET A 115 15.03 -12.36 -3.01
N ARG A 116 13.86 -12.50 -2.40
CA ARG A 116 13.38 -13.80 -1.90
C ARG A 116 13.10 -14.82 -3.01
N LYS A 117 12.84 -14.40 -4.25
CA LYS A 117 12.66 -15.31 -5.39
C LYS A 117 14.00 -15.80 -5.99
N GLU A 118 15.13 -15.20 -5.60
CA GLU A 118 16.47 -15.58 -6.06
C GLU A 118 17.15 -16.63 -5.15
N ASP A 119 16.63 -16.84 -3.93
CA ASP A 119 17.02 -17.91 -2.99
C ASP A 119 16.34 -19.25 -3.31
#